data_AF-A0A536KWY9-F1
#
_entry.id   AF-A0A536KWY9-F1
#
_cell.length_a   1.000
_cell.length_b   1.000
_cell.length_c   1.000
_cell.angle_alpha   90.00
_cell.angle_beta   90.00
_cell.angle_gamma   90.00
#
_symmetry.space_group_name_H-M   'P 1'
#
loop_
_entity.id
_entity.type
_entity.pdbx_description
1 polymer ?
#
loop_
_entity_poly.entity_id
_entity_poly.type
_entity_poly.pdbx_seq_one_letter_code
_entity_poly.pdbx_strand_id
1 'polypeptide(L)'
;MTGAVLITVIALAGLGVYGLMHSTANVEPHIAPPSPLISDYERADRFLNVDLGPALVETNQALPGVNAQCTASLPPPCKDALITLNKAMLDLDNAMTNNQRDIPPCIGPQVQQFKDDWSGMEQGVSMAIGGYTANSRALIIQGLQKYAAIAQFIKPDVDRINAARQTCKKTL
;
A
#
# COMPACT_ATOMS: atom_id res chain seq x y z
N MET A 1 -2.02 20.03 15.93
CA MET A 1 -2.80 18.86 15.45
C MET A 1 -2.82 17.82 16.56
N THR A 2 -3.98 17.60 17.18
CA THR A 2 -4.15 16.66 18.31
C THR A 2 -4.19 15.23 17.79
N GLY A 3 -3.67 14.26 18.55
CA GLY A 3 -3.47 12.86 18.14
C GLY A 3 -4.70 12.12 17.59
N ALA A 4 -5.91 12.66 17.76
CA ALA A 4 -7.12 12.17 17.12
C ALA A 4 -7.07 12.26 15.58
N VAL A 5 -6.45 13.31 15.03
CA VAL A 5 -6.36 13.52 13.57
C VAL A 5 -5.47 12.48 12.89
N LEU A 6 -4.40 12.04 13.55
CA LEU A 6 -3.51 11.00 13.02
C LEU A 6 -4.22 9.64 12.88
N ILE A 7 -5.02 9.27 13.87
CA ILE A 7 -5.78 8.01 13.87
C ILE A 7 -6.84 7.99 12.76
N THR A 8 -7.46 9.15 12.47
CA THR A 8 -8.46 9.23 11.39
C THR A 8 -7.85 9.09 9.99
N VAL A 9 -6.63 9.61 9.79
CA VAL A 9 -5.93 9.55 8.49
C VAL A 9 -5.44 8.12 8.19
N ILE A 10 -4.97 7.38 9.20
CA ILE A 10 -4.53 5.98 9.04
C ILE A 10 -5.71 5.06 8.65
N ALA A 11 -6.91 5.30 9.19
CA ALA A 11 -8.11 4.53 8.87
C ALA A 11 -8.65 4.75 7.43
N LEU A 12 -8.47 5.94 6.86
CA LEU A 12 -8.93 6.26 5.50
C LEU A 12 -8.06 5.61 4.40
N ALA A 13 -6.76 5.40 4.67
CA ALA A 13 -5.85 4.78 3.72
C ALA A 13 -6.14 3.29 3.48
N GLY A 14 -6.61 2.54 4.50
CA GLY A 14 -6.87 1.10 4.37
C GLY A 14 -8.19 0.72 3.69
N LEU A 15 -9.25 1.50 3.94
CA LEU A 15 -10.57 1.17 3.36
C LEU A 15 -10.66 1.53 1.87
N GLY A 16 -9.92 2.54 1.41
CA GLY A 16 -9.94 2.97 0.01
C GLY A 16 -9.26 1.98 -0.95
N VAL A 17 -8.20 1.30 -0.53
CA VAL A 17 -7.37 0.48 -1.43
C VAL A 17 -8.02 -0.88 -1.71
N TYR A 18 -8.66 -1.51 -0.71
CA TYR A 18 -9.25 -2.85 -0.86
C TYR A 18 -10.49 -2.87 -1.76
N GLY A 19 -11.45 -1.98 -1.52
CA GLY A 19 -12.75 -1.98 -2.22
C GLY A 19 -12.68 -1.55 -3.70
N LEU A 20 -11.58 -0.92 -4.12
CA LEU A 20 -11.40 -0.41 -5.49
C LEU A 20 -10.61 -1.36 -6.40
N MET A 21 -9.84 -2.31 -5.84
CA MET A 21 -9.14 -3.34 -6.63
C MET A 21 -9.90 -4.67 -6.68
N HIS A 22 -10.70 -5.01 -5.68
CA HIS A 22 -11.49 -6.25 -5.67
C HIS A 22 -12.78 -6.11 -6.52
N SER A 23 -12.64 -6.08 -7.84
CA SER A 23 -13.72 -6.60 -8.70
C SER A 23 -13.69 -8.11 -8.61
N THR A 24 -14.75 -8.69 -8.02
CA THR A 24 -14.88 -10.11 -7.72
C THR A 24 -14.80 -10.98 -8.97
N ALA A 25 -13.65 -11.62 -9.20
CA ALA A 25 -13.55 -12.80 -10.04
C ALA A 25 -12.83 -13.89 -9.23
N ASN A 26 -13.54 -14.97 -8.93
CA ASN A 26 -12.93 -16.16 -8.34
C ASN A 26 -11.90 -16.72 -9.33
N VAL A 27 -10.62 -16.76 -8.98
CA VAL A 27 -9.58 -17.37 -9.82
C VAL A 27 -8.82 -18.41 -9.00
N GLU A 28 -8.96 -19.67 -9.43
CA GLU A 28 -8.20 -20.83 -8.95
C GLU A 28 -6.68 -20.65 -9.18
N PRO A 29 -5.81 -21.31 -8.39
CA PRO A 29 -4.37 -21.20 -8.57
C PRO A 29 -3.95 -21.90 -9.87
N HIS A 30 -3.56 -21.13 -10.88
CA HIS A 30 -2.98 -21.63 -12.13
C HIS A 30 -1.46 -21.50 -12.10
N ILE A 31 -0.77 -22.64 -12.31
CA ILE A 31 0.68 -22.72 -12.56
C ILE A 31 0.95 -22.01 -13.89
N ALA A 32 1.76 -20.95 -13.88
CA ALA A 32 1.98 -20.07 -15.03
C ALA A 32 2.73 -20.78 -16.18
N PRO A 33 2.11 -20.94 -17.38
CA PRO A 33 2.83 -21.25 -18.63
C PRO A 33 3.60 -20.00 -19.13
N PRO A 34 4.50 -20.12 -20.13
CA PRO A 34 5.15 -18.96 -20.75
C PRO A 34 4.10 -17.93 -21.16
N SER A 35 4.33 -16.65 -20.82
CA SER A 35 3.37 -15.57 -20.97
C SER A 35 2.72 -15.62 -22.36
N PRO A 36 1.41 -15.92 -22.45
CA PRO A 36 0.69 -15.73 -23.69
C PRO A 36 0.86 -14.26 -24.10
N LEU A 37 0.86 -13.97 -25.39
CA LEU A 37 0.65 -12.60 -25.86
C LEU A 37 -0.72 -12.17 -25.31
N ILE A 38 -0.72 -11.42 -24.21
CA ILE A 38 -1.91 -10.84 -23.56
C ILE A 38 -1.88 -9.33 -23.72
N SER A 39 -3.07 -8.73 -23.79
CA SER A 39 -3.21 -7.30 -24.01
C SER A 39 -2.65 -6.49 -22.82
N ASP A 40 -2.28 -5.23 -23.06
CA ASP A 40 -1.82 -4.34 -21.97
C ASP A 40 -2.91 -4.15 -20.90
N TYR A 41 -4.19 -4.23 -21.27
CA TYR A 41 -5.29 -4.23 -20.31
C TYR A 41 -5.25 -5.46 -19.39
N GLU A 42 -5.10 -6.67 -19.93
CA GLU A 42 -5.02 -7.90 -19.15
C GLU A 42 -3.75 -7.96 -18.29
N ARG A 43 -2.63 -7.43 -18.80
CA ARG A 43 -1.39 -7.27 -18.02
C ARG A 43 -1.59 -6.34 -16.83
N ALA A 44 -2.22 -5.19 -17.06
CA ALA A 44 -2.53 -4.23 -16.00
C ALA A 44 -3.47 -4.85 -14.96
N ASP A 45 -4.50 -5.56 -15.40
CA ASP A 45 -5.46 -6.19 -14.50
C ASP A 45 -4.82 -7.29 -13.65
N ARG A 46 -4.02 -8.17 -14.27
CA ARG A 46 -3.26 -9.20 -13.56
C ARG A 46 -2.31 -8.60 -12.54
N PHE A 47 -1.54 -7.59 -12.92
CA PHE A 47 -0.61 -6.93 -12.01
C PHE A 47 -1.32 -6.42 -10.75
N LEU A 48 -2.44 -5.71 -10.92
CA LEU A 48 -3.17 -5.10 -9.80
C LEU A 48 -3.90 -6.11 -8.93
N ASN A 49 -4.52 -7.13 -9.53
CA ASN A 49 -5.44 -8.03 -8.81
C ASN A 49 -4.79 -9.35 -8.37
N VAL A 50 -3.81 -9.84 -9.13
CA VAL A 50 -3.16 -11.14 -8.89
C VAL A 50 -1.79 -10.93 -8.25
N ASP A 51 -0.94 -10.13 -8.88
CA ASP A 51 0.46 -10.01 -8.46
C ASP A 51 0.61 -9.13 -7.21
N LEU A 52 -0.19 -8.06 -7.08
CA LEU A 52 -0.23 -7.20 -5.89
C LEU A 52 -1.31 -7.58 -4.86
N GLY A 53 -2.34 -8.31 -5.28
CA GLY A 53 -3.55 -8.59 -4.49
C GLY A 53 -3.25 -9.09 -3.06
N PRO A 54 -2.46 -10.16 -2.88
CA PRO A 54 -2.14 -10.68 -1.54
C PRO A 54 -1.46 -9.65 -0.62
N ALA A 55 -0.45 -8.93 -1.10
CA ALA A 55 0.28 -7.96 -0.29
C ALA A 55 -0.58 -6.72 0.07
N LEU A 56 -1.52 -6.35 -0.81
CA LEU A 56 -2.53 -5.34 -0.51
C LEU A 56 -3.49 -5.82 0.58
N VAL A 57 -3.91 -7.09 0.56
CA VAL A 57 -4.75 -7.67 1.63
C VAL A 57 -4.03 -7.63 2.97
N GLU A 58 -2.77 -8.07 3.01
CA GLU A 58 -1.95 -8.07 4.23
C GLU A 58 -1.79 -6.66 4.82
N THR A 59 -1.53 -5.67 3.97
CA THR A 59 -1.42 -4.27 4.44
C THR A 59 -2.75 -3.78 5.02
N ASN A 60 -3.88 -4.10 4.38
CA ASN A 60 -5.20 -3.71 4.89
C ASN A 60 -5.54 -4.39 6.21
N GLN A 61 -5.08 -5.62 6.43
CA GLN A 61 -5.27 -6.36 7.68
C GLN A 61 -4.38 -5.81 8.82
N ALA A 62 -3.23 -5.22 8.51
CA ALA A 62 -2.33 -4.63 9.51
C ALA A 62 -2.83 -3.28 10.06
N LEU A 63 -3.53 -2.50 9.24
CA LEU A 63 -3.97 -1.13 9.59
C LEU A 63 -4.89 -1.04 10.82
N PRO A 64 -5.89 -1.92 11.03
CA PRO A 64 -6.71 -1.91 12.24
C PRO A 64 -5.88 -2.03 13.53
N GLY A 65 -4.79 -2.80 13.51
CA GLY A 65 -3.89 -2.93 14.66
C GLY A 65 -3.25 -1.60 15.04
N VAL A 66 -2.78 -0.83 14.06
CA VAL A 66 -2.22 0.50 14.29
C VAL A 66 -3.28 1.45 14.84
N ASN A 67 -4.49 1.46 14.26
CA ASN A 67 -5.57 2.33 14.72
C ASN A 67 -6.02 2.03 16.15
N ALA A 68 -6.06 0.76 16.53
CA ALA A 68 -6.48 0.34 17.86
C ALA A 68 -5.39 0.58 18.93
N GLN A 69 -4.12 0.35 18.59
CA GLN A 69 -3.03 0.34 19.57
C GLN A 69 -2.27 1.66 19.66
N CYS A 70 -2.19 2.44 18.57
CA CYS A 70 -1.49 3.73 18.53
C CYS A 70 -2.36 4.89 18.99
N THR A 71 -2.62 4.90 20.30
CA THR A 71 -3.31 6.01 20.98
C THR A 71 -2.34 7.15 21.35
N ALA A 72 -2.85 8.25 21.90
CA ALA A 72 -2.04 9.43 22.24
C ALA A 72 -0.89 9.15 23.25
N SER A 73 -1.03 8.09 24.06
CA SER A 73 0.00 7.63 25.00
C SER A 73 1.09 6.77 24.35
N LEU A 74 0.89 6.34 23.09
CA LEU A 74 1.85 5.57 22.30
C LEU A 74 2.39 4.33 23.07
N PRO A 75 1.51 3.46 23.59
CA PRO A 75 1.92 2.36 24.47
C PRO A 75 2.74 1.30 23.72
N PRO A 76 3.45 0.38 24.41
CA PRO A 76 4.28 -0.65 23.77
C PRO A 76 3.58 -1.45 22.65
N PRO A 77 2.29 -1.85 22.77
CA PRO A 77 1.58 -2.53 21.67
C PRO A 77 1.47 -1.73 20.37
N CYS A 78 1.57 -0.39 20.41
CA CYS A 78 1.63 0.41 19.19
C CYS A 78 2.92 0.13 18.39
N LYS A 79 4.04 -0.12 19.07
CA LYS A 79 5.30 -0.51 18.41
C LYS A 79 5.11 -1.80 17.60
N ASP A 80 4.49 -2.81 18.21
CA ASP A 80 4.29 -4.12 17.57
C ASP A 80 3.32 -4.02 16.38
N ALA A 81 2.28 -3.19 16.52
CA ALA A 81 1.36 -2.89 15.42
C ALA A 81 2.07 -2.17 14.26
N LEU A 82 2.95 -1.20 14.56
CA LEU A 82 3.74 -0.50 13.54
C LEU A 82 4.74 -1.44 12.86
N ILE A 83 5.37 -2.36 13.59
CA ILE A 83 6.26 -3.38 13.01
C ILE A 83 5.49 -4.30 12.05
N THR A 84 4.29 -4.74 12.45
CA THR A 84 3.41 -5.54 11.59
C THR A 84 3.03 -4.79 10.32
N LEU A 85 2.63 -3.52 10.45
CA LEU A 85 2.33 -2.67 9.30
C LEU A 85 3.56 -2.49 8.40
N ASN A 86 4.73 -2.18 8.98
CA ASN A 86 5.96 -1.98 8.22
C ASN A 86 6.34 -3.22 7.41
N LYS A 87 6.16 -4.41 7.98
CA LYS A 87 6.40 -5.67 7.27
C LYS A 87 5.47 -5.80 6.05
N ALA A 88 4.16 -5.61 6.24
CA ALA A 88 3.21 -5.69 5.14
C ALA A 88 3.49 -4.64 4.04
N MET A 89 3.92 -3.43 4.44
CA MET A 89 4.29 -2.38 3.50
C MET A 89 5.53 -2.74 2.67
N LEU A 90 6.55 -3.33 3.29
CA LEU A 90 7.73 -3.82 2.59
C LEU A 90 7.38 -5.00 1.66
N ASP A 91 6.50 -5.90 2.10
CA ASP A 91 6.05 -7.03 1.28
C ASP A 91 5.30 -6.54 0.01
N LEU A 92 4.51 -5.45 0.10
CA LEU A 92 3.93 -4.80 -1.07
C LEU A 92 4.97 -4.14 -1.99
N ASP A 93 5.93 -3.42 -1.43
CA ASP A 93 7.00 -2.80 -2.23
C ASP A 93 7.84 -3.84 -2.98
N ASN A 94 8.14 -4.96 -2.31
CA ASN A 94 8.80 -6.11 -2.91
C ASN A 94 7.97 -6.71 -4.05
N ALA A 95 6.65 -6.86 -3.86
CA ALA A 95 5.76 -7.35 -4.92
C ALA A 95 5.74 -6.42 -6.14
N MET A 96 5.70 -5.10 -5.93
CA MET A 96 5.77 -4.11 -7.02
C MET A 96 7.11 -4.14 -7.75
N THR A 97 8.21 -4.36 -7.03
CA THR A 97 9.55 -4.43 -7.61
C THR A 97 9.79 -5.74 -8.38
N ASN A 98 9.36 -6.87 -7.82
CA ASN A 98 9.50 -8.18 -8.47
C ASN A 98 8.70 -8.30 -9.76
N ASN A 99 7.53 -7.66 -9.82
CA ASN A 99 6.64 -7.69 -10.99
C ASN A 99 6.77 -6.43 -11.87
N GLN A 100 7.83 -5.63 -11.70
CA GLN A 100 7.99 -4.35 -12.43
C GLN A 100 8.00 -4.54 -13.96
N ARG A 101 8.47 -5.69 -14.45
CA ARG A 101 8.50 -6.02 -15.89
C ARG A 101 7.12 -6.29 -16.46
N ASP A 102 6.17 -6.69 -15.61
CA ASP A 102 4.81 -7.02 -16.02
C ASP A 102 3.90 -5.79 -16.05
N ILE A 103 4.36 -4.64 -15.53
CA ILE A 103 3.64 -3.37 -15.59
C ILE A 103 3.61 -2.87 -17.05
N PRO A 104 2.42 -2.74 -17.67
CA PRO A 104 2.31 -2.21 -19.02
C PRO A 104 2.52 -0.69 -19.05
N PRO A 105 3.01 -0.12 -20.16
CA PRO A 105 3.31 1.32 -20.26
C PRO A 105 2.12 2.23 -19.96
N CYS A 106 0.89 1.77 -20.21
CA CYS A 106 -0.33 2.54 -19.99
C CYS A 106 -0.58 2.91 -18.52
N ILE A 107 -0.11 2.12 -17.54
CA ILE A 107 -0.25 2.42 -16.10
C ILE A 107 1.08 2.77 -15.43
N GLY A 108 2.20 2.58 -16.13
CA GLY A 108 3.56 2.71 -15.58
C GLY A 108 3.79 4.01 -14.80
N PRO A 109 3.50 5.19 -15.36
CA PRO A 109 3.69 6.46 -14.64
C PRO A 109 2.88 6.56 -13.35
N GLN A 110 1.63 6.10 -13.36
CA GLN A 110 0.75 6.15 -12.19
C GLN A 110 1.20 5.15 -11.11
N VAL A 111 1.64 3.96 -11.51
CA VAL A 111 2.21 2.97 -10.59
C VAL A 111 3.52 3.50 -9.98
N GLN A 112 4.37 4.19 -10.75
CA GLN A 112 5.60 4.77 -10.20
C GLN A 112 5.30 5.84 -9.15
N GLN A 113 4.33 6.73 -9.40
CA GLN A 113 3.91 7.72 -8.41
C GLN A 113 3.40 7.04 -7.13
N PHE A 114 2.56 6.01 -7.26
CA PHE A 114 2.11 5.22 -6.11
C PHE A 114 3.29 4.61 -5.34
N LYS A 115 4.30 4.05 -6.02
CA LYS A 115 5.50 3.52 -5.38
C LYS A 115 6.26 4.58 -4.59
N ASP A 116 6.40 5.78 -5.16
CA ASP A 116 7.13 6.87 -4.51
C ASP A 116 6.41 7.33 -3.23
N ASP A 117 5.08 7.50 -3.29
CA ASP A 117 4.25 7.85 -2.14
C ASP A 117 4.22 6.71 -1.10
N TRP A 118 4.14 5.45 -1.55
CA TRP A 118 4.21 4.28 -0.69
C TRP A 118 5.52 4.19 0.10
N SER A 119 6.67 4.34 -0.57
CA SER A 119 7.97 4.36 0.09
C SER A 119 8.08 5.51 1.09
N GLY A 120 7.52 6.67 0.75
CA GLY A 120 7.45 7.81 1.67
C GLY A 120 6.68 7.49 2.96
N MET A 121 5.56 6.77 2.86
CA MET A 121 4.80 6.30 4.03
C MET A 121 5.57 5.26 4.84
N GLU A 122 6.18 4.28 4.18
CA GLU A 122 6.97 3.22 4.80
C GLU A 122 8.14 3.81 5.62
N GLN A 123 8.85 4.80 5.07
CA GLN A 123 9.86 5.56 5.81
C GLN A 123 9.29 6.25 7.06
N GLY A 124 8.04 6.71 7.03
CA GLY A 124 7.36 7.28 8.19
C GLY A 124 7.11 6.25 9.30
N VAL A 125 6.65 5.04 8.93
CA VAL A 125 6.46 3.93 9.86
C VAL A 125 7.81 3.47 10.44
N SER A 126 8.80 3.28 9.59
CA SER A 126 10.17 2.90 9.99
C SER A 126 10.80 3.91 10.95
N MET A 127 10.62 5.22 10.69
CA MET A 127 11.04 6.28 11.62
C MET A 127 10.32 6.19 12.96
N ALA A 128 9.01 5.91 12.96
CA ALA A 128 8.24 5.79 14.19
C ALA A 128 8.71 4.59 15.03
N ILE A 129 8.98 3.45 14.41
CA ILE A 129 9.58 2.27 15.06
C ILE A 129 10.96 2.60 15.62
N GLY A 130 11.80 3.31 14.85
CA GLY A 130 13.10 3.79 15.31
C GLY A 130 13.00 4.68 16.56
N GLY A 131 11.97 5.53 16.62
CA GLY A 131 11.65 6.35 17.80
C GLY A 131 11.37 5.52 19.05
N TYR A 132 10.69 4.38 18.95
CA TYR A 132 10.51 3.46 20.07
C TYR A 132 11.83 2.84 20.54
N THR A 133 12.69 2.42 19.60
CA THR A 133 14.00 1.85 19.93
C THR A 133 14.95 2.88 20.56
N ALA A 134 14.88 4.12 20.10
CA ALA A 134 15.66 5.25 20.62
C ALA A 134 15.04 5.92 21.87
N ASN A 135 13.89 5.43 22.36
CA ASN A 135 13.11 6.05 23.43
C ASN A 135 12.82 7.55 23.20
N SER A 136 12.55 7.93 21.94
CA SER A 136 12.33 9.32 21.52
C SER A 136 10.90 9.51 21.03
N ARG A 137 10.04 10.04 21.91
CA ARG A 137 8.64 10.37 21.57
C ARG A 137 8.52 11.35 20.40
N ALA A 138 9.47 12.28 20.28
CA ALA A 138 9.52 13.22 19.16
C ALA A 138 9.68 12.51 17.81
N LEU A 139 10.59 11.51 17.74
CA LEU A 139 10.78 10.71 16.52
C LEU A 139 9.56 9.85 16.21
N ILE A 140 8.91 9.28 17.23
CA ILE A 140 7.65 8.53 17.03
C ILE A 140 6.60 9.42 16.38
N ILE A 141 6.38 10.61 16.94
CA ILE A 141 5.38 11.56 16.43
C ILE A 141 5.74 12.04 15.02
N GLN A 142 7.01 12.38 14.76
CA GLN A 142 7.47 12.83 13.46
C GLN A 142 7.26 11.75 12.38
N GLY A 143 7.59 10.50 12.68
CA GLY A 143 7.38 9.37 11.78
C GLY A 143 5.91 9.16 11.44
N LEU A 144 5.03 9.15 12.46
CA LEU A 144 3.59 9.02 12.26
C LEU A 144 2.99 10.22 11.49
N GLN A 145 3.51 11.43 11.71
CA GLN A 145 3.09 12.61 10.94
C GLN A 145 3.50 12.50 9.47
N LYS A 146 4.72 12.03 9.19
CA LYS A 146 5.17 11.76 7.82
C LYS A 146 4.29 10.72 7.14
N TYR A 147 3.98 9.62 7.82
CA TYR A 147 3.04 8.61 7.34
C TYR A 147 1.69 9.24 6.97
N ALA A 148 1.07 9.98 7.91
CA ALA A 148 -0.25 10.58 7.70
C ALA A 148 -0.26 11.62 6.57
N ALA A 149 0.81 12.40 6.43
CA ALA A 149 0.93 13.40 5.37
C ALA A 149 0.95 12.80 3.96
N ILE A 150 1.36 11.55 3.81
CA ILE A 150 1.46 10.87 2.52
C ILE A 150 0.28 9.91 2.29
N ALA A 151 -0.25 9.31 3.36
CA ALA A 151 -1.42 8.43 3.33
C ALA A 151 -2.65 9.02 2.61
N GLN A 152 -2.80 10.34 2.62
CA GLN A 152 -3.87 11.04 1.91
C GLN A 152 -3.77 10.93 0.37
N PHE A 153 -2.59 10.66 -0.20
CA PHE A 153 -2.37 10.55 -1.64
C PHE A 153 -2.64 9.14 -2.19
N ILE A 154 -2.60 8.12 -1.33
CA ILE A 154 -2.79 6.72 -1.73
C ILE A 154 -4.09 6.47 -2.49
N LYS A 155 -5.22 6.99 -2.00
CA LYS A 155 -6.50 6.84 -2.70
C LYS A 155 -6.46 7.53 -4.08
N PRO A 156 -6.10 8.82 -4.18
CA PRO A 156 -5.89 9.46 -5.47
C PRO A 156 -4.96 8.69 -6.42
N ASP A 157 -3.90 8.05 -5.93
CA ASP A 157 -2.96 7.30 -6.76
C ASP A 157 -3.61 6.05 -7.34
N VAL A 158 -4.31 5.29 -6.51
CA VAL A 158 -5.09 4.11 -6.93
C VAL A 158 -6.17 4.51 -7.93
N ASP A 159 -6.87 5.63 -7.71
CA ASP A 159 -7.87 6.14 -8.65
C ASP A 159 -7.24 6.48 -10.01
N ARG A 160 -6.03 7.07 -10.03
CA ARG A 160 -5.28 7.36 -11.26
C ARG A 160 -4.82 6.09 -11.98
N ILE A 161 -4.34 5.08 -11.25
CA ILE A 161 -3.97 3.77 -11.81
C ILE A 161 -5.20 3.11 -12.46
N ASN A 162 -6.34 3.12 -11.77
CA ASN A 162 -7.58 2.55 -12.27
C ASN A 162 -8.10 3.27 -13.52
N ALA A 163 -8.04 4.60 -13.54
CA ALA A 163 -8.38 5.38 -14.72
C ALA A 163 -7.44 5.08 -15.90
N ALA A 164 -6.13 5.00 -15.64
CA ALA A 164 -5.12 4.66 -16.64
C ALA A 164 -5.34 3.25 -17.23
N ARG A 165 -5.68 2.26 -16.39
CA ARG A 165 -6.02 0.90 -16.84
C ARG A 165 -7.10 0.89 -17.92
N GLN A 166 -8.13 1.74 -17.81
CA GLN A 166 -9.22 1.80 -18.79
C GLN A 166 -8.76 2.28 -20.18
N THR A 167 -7.62 2.96 -20.25
CA THR A 167 -7.02 3.44 -21.51
C THR A 167 -6.03 2.46 -22.12
N CYS A 168 -5.69 1.39 -21.41
CA CYS A 168 -4.79 0.35 -21.93
C CYS A 168 -5.39 -0.32 -23.18
N LYS A 169 -4.52 -0.72 -24.11
CA LYS A 169 -4.94 -1.51 -25.26
C LYS A 169 -5.57 -2.82 -24.79
N LYS A 170 -6.79 -3.08 -25.27
CA LYS A 170 -7.57 -4.30 -24.97
C LYS A 170 -7.31 -5.43 -25.98
N THR A 171 -6.52 -5.15 -27.00
CA THR A 171 -6.08 -6.08 -28.03
C THR A 171 -4.56 -6.05 -28.12
N LEU A 172 -3.99 -7.11 -28.67
CA LEU A 172 -2.55 -7.24 -28.94
C LEU A 172 -2.07 -6.24 -30.00
#